data_AF-A0A4V4H0L8-F1
#
_entry.id   AF-A0A4V4H0L8-F1
#
_cell.length_a   1.000
_cell.length_b   1.000
_cell.length_c   1.000
_cell.angle_alpha   90.00
_cell.angle_beta   90.00
_cell.angle_gamma   90.00
#
_symmetry.space_group_name_H-M   'P 1'
#
loop_
_entity.id
_entity.type
_entity.pdbx_description
1 polymer ?
#
loop_
_entity_poly.entity_id
_entity_poly.type
_entity_poly.pdbx_seq_one_letter_code
_entity_poly.pdbx_strand_id
1 'polypeptide(L)'
;MIGKISGFGVVLLLCLSVKVVAQNPNPILTADSLATGNYKDVLNSFFQLAFERLASPDKEIKFTGTPFAVMAKLDTTLLVDTAYLKYRTLRNINYMFALKLDTSFRFNGFASGIKYAIINKRDETVSRAFQIMVLNNPSVKQLFALNNNILAKISAMPDAASAITEYSQFTKGAINFGQLSPPLQATILAASNTDSTQALNQMLLANSSFNMATTANNIYQELKDNFNQNLLWTVGVTDTTYKNQFVFSNIVIHSELIKGLNKFTKAKNDLELNIRSALQLLDDSLKVGRDLKRVLFSFEPGINVAFKTKTTKKSYLEMKFSGGFYHNFSYLYANEDRNRVFLNGTVRVRIMNDIWVPFEVKYDPRNGNLFGFINVRANFKALGSAAKQL
;
A
#
# COMPACT_ATOMS: atom_id res chain seq x y z
N MET A 1 18.11 41.12 14.90
CA MET A 1 17.33 40.24 14.00
C MET A 1 18.29 39.32 13.26
N ILE A 2 18.54 38.12 13.81
CA ILE A 2 19.30 37.05 13.14
C ILE A 2 18.56 35.75 13.49
N GLY A 3 18.00 35.11 12.48
CA GLY A 3 17.17 33.91 12.61
C GLY A 3 18.01 32.67 12.86
N LYS A 4 17.59 31.88 13.86
CA LYS A 4 18.19 30.61 14.27
C LYS A 4 18.14 29.60 13.11
N ILE A 5 19.29 29.30 12.52
CA ILE A 5 19.49 28.11 11.70
C ILE A 5 19.48 26.91 12.66
N SER A 6 18.52 26.01 12.47
CA SER A 6 18.34 24.82 13.31
C SER A 6 19.49 23.83 13.09
N GLY A 7 20.07 23.34 14.19
CA GLY A 7 21.23 22.44 14.22
C GLY A 7 21.06 21.09 13.52
N PHE A 8 19.92 20.82 12.88
CA PHE A 8 19.68 19.62 12.08
C PHE A 8 20.35 19.66 10.70
N GLY A 9 20.60 20.86 10.14
CA GLY A 9 21.22 21.00 8.81
C GLY A 9 22.74 20.68 8.79
N VAL A 10 23.44 20.93 9.90
CA VAL A 10 24.90 20.78 9.99
C VAL A 10 25.30 19.32 10.26
N VAL A 11 24.47 18.54 10.96
CA VAL A 11 24.71 17.11 11.19
C VAL A 11 24.51 16.29 9.91
N LEU A 12 23.59 16.71 9.02
CA LEU A 12 23.36 16.03 7.74
C LEU A 12 24.49 16.26 6.72
N LEU A 13 25.22 17.38 6.82
CA LEU A 13 26.33 17.73 5.94
C LEU A 13 27.68 17.12 6.39
N LEU A 14 27.84 16.78 7.67
CA LEU A 14 29.05 16.13 8.20
C LEU A 14 29.10 14.61 7.96
N CYS A 15 27.98 13.96 7.59
CA CYS A 15 27.96 12.53 7.26
C CYS A 15 28.27 12.21 5.78
N LEU A 16 28.54 13.22 4.94
CA LEU A 16 28.80 13.04 3.50
C LEU A 16 30.28 12.88 3.13
N SER A 17 31.19 12.87 4.10
CA SER A 17 32.62 12.66 3.87
C SER A 17 33.08 11.31 4.42
N VAL A 18 32.72 10.21 3.74
CA VAL A 18 33.35 8.91 3.96
C VAL A 18 33.85 8.38 2.63
N LYS A 19 35.14 8.03 2.59
CA LYS A 19 35.80 7.49 1.40
C LYS A 19 35.08 6.21 0.95
N VAL A 20 34.61 6.20 -0.29
CA VAL A 20 34.02 5.03 -0.95
C VAL A 20 35.13 4.01 -1.16
N VAL A 21 35.20 3.00 -0.29
CA VAL A 21 35.97 1.78 -0.54
C VAL A 21 35.09 0.83 -1.35
N ALA A 22 35.67 0.25 -2.39
CA ALA A 22 35.02 -0.55 -3.42
C ALA A 22 34.07 -1.62 -2.85
N GLN A 23 32.83 -1.63 -3.35
CA GLN A 23 31.81 -2.60 -3.00
C GLN A 23 32.08 -3.93 -3.72
N ASN A 24 32.21 -5.02 -2.95
CA ASN A 24 32.01 -6.38 -3.45
C ASN A 24 30.63 -6.49 -4.15
N PRO A 25 30.46 -7.37 -5.14
CA PRO A 25 29.23 -7.48 -5.91
C PRO A 25 28.08 -7.87 -4.97
N ASN A 26 27.30 -6.86 -4.55
CA ASN A 26 26.07 -7.06 -3.81
C ASN A 26 25.06 -7.79 -4.70
N PRO A 27 24.22 -8.69 -4.14
CA PRO A 27 23.12 -9.26 -4.90
C PRO A 27 22.29 -8.12 -5.52
N ILE A 28 22.00 -8.24 -6.81
CA ILE A 28 21.29 -7.22 -7.58
C ILE A 28 19.91 -7.02 -6.94
N LEU A 29 19.76 -5.91 -6.22
CA LEU A 29 18.48 -5.50 -5.65
C LEU A 29 17.62 -4.98 -6.78
N THR A 30 16.61 -5.75 -7.15
CA THR A 30 15.54 -5.23 -8.00
C THR A 30 14.76 -4.19 -7.20
N ALA A 31 14.21 -3.17 -7.84
CA ALA A 31 13.48 -2.12 -7.14
C ALA A 31 12.28 -2.65 -6.30
N ASP A 32 11.81 -3.87 -6.59
CA ASP A 32 10.85 -4.61 -5.75
C ASP A 32 11.35 -4.94 -4.34
N SER A 33 12.65 -5.16 -4.14
CA SER A 33 13.20 -5.46 -2.80
C SER A 33 13.03 -4.27 -1.84
N LEU A 34 12.94 -3.06 -2.38
CA LEU A 34 12.74 -1.79 -1.65
C LEU A 34 11.26 -1.42 -1.48
N ALA A 35 10.34 -2.17 -2.10
CA ALA A 35 8.93 -2.02 -1.81
C ALA A 35 8.66 -2.59 -0.41
N THR A 36 8.08 -1.79 0.49
CA THR A 36 7.81 -2.22 1.88
C THR A 36 6.73 -3.29 2.00
N GLY A 37 6.16 -3.79 0.89
CA GLY A 37 5.10 -4.81 0.97
C GLY A 37 3.84 -4.29 1.66
N ASN A 38 3.70 -2.97 1.83
CA ASN A 38 2.50 -2.39 2.43
C ASN A 38 1.29 -2.82 1.60
N TYR A 39 0.24 -3.27 2.29
CA TYR A 39 -1.03 -3.67 1.69
C TYR A 39 -1.65 -2.63 0.75
N LYS A 40 -1.36 -1.34 0.95
CA LYS A 40 -1.82 -0.26 0.06
C LYS A 40 -1.10 -0.25 -1.30
N ASP A 41 0.00 -0.98 -1.41
CA ASP A 41 0.82 -1.09 -2.62
C ASP A 41 0.66 -2.45 -3.32
N VAL A 42 0.11 -3.47 -2.64
CA VAL A 42 -0.08 -4.80 -3.22
C VAL A 42 -1.55 -5.02 -3.63
N LEU A 43 -1.78 -5.29 -4.92
CA LEU A 43 -3.06 -5.68 -5.57
C LEU A 43 -4.23 -4.68 -5.58
N ASN A 44 -4.26 -3.66 -4.72
CA ASN A 44 -5.43 -2.77 -4.60
C ASN A 44 -5.45 -1.55 -5.54
N SER A 45 -4.51 -1.42 -6.47
CA SER A 45 -4.44 -0.28 -7.40
C SER A 45 -4.64 -0.74 -8.83
N PHE A 46 -5.62 -0.15 -9.54
CA PHE A 46 -5.93 -0.47 -10.94
C PHE A 46 -4.71 -0.28 -11.85
N PHE A 47 -4.02 0.84 -11.70
CA PHE A 47 -2.75 1.15 -12.34
C PHE A 47 -1.84 1.91 -11.38
N GLN A 48 -0.55 1.65 -11.45
CA GLN A 48 0.48 2.41 -10.75
C GLN A 48 1.60 2.73 -11.73
N LEU A 49 1.96 4.01 -11.79
CA LEU A 49 3.20 4.46 -12.42
C LEU A 49 4.17 4.87 -11.30
N ALA A 50 5.38 4.35 -11.34
CA ALA A 50 6.43 4.65 -10.38
C ALA A 50 7.72 5.03 -11.09
N PHE A 51 8.40 6.04 -10.56
CA PHE A 51 9.79 6.33 -10.90
C PHE A 51 10.66 5.84 -9.76
N GLU A 52 11.51 4.88 -10.06
CA GLU A 52 12.38 4.23 -9.09
C GLU A 52 13.85 4.56 -9.40
N ARG A 53 14.68 4.58 -8.35
CA ARG A 53 16.13 4.73 -8.50
C ARG A 53 16.56 6.03 -9.20
N LEU A 54 15.82 7.13 -9.00
CA LEU A 54 16.08 8.43 -9.66
C LEU A 54 17.52 8.95 -9.45
N ALA A 55 18.11 8.69 -8.28
CA ALA A 55 19.47 9.08 -7.93
C ALA A 55 20.55 8.04 -8.32
N SER A 56 20.14 6.89 -8.88
CA SER A 56 21.04 5.80 -9.27
C SER A 56 21.53 5.96 -10.72
N PRO A 57 22.67 5.32 -11.08
CA PRO A 57 23.08 5.20 -12.47
C PRO A 57 22.04 4.54 -13.38
N ASP A 58 21.31 3.53 -12.84
CA ASP A 58 20.16 2.94 -13.53
C ASP A 58 18.87 3.46 -12.91
N LYS A 59 18.16 4.27 -13.68
CA LYS A 59 16.83 4.77 -13.35
C LYS A 59 15.78 3.80 -13.90
N GLU A 60 14.60 3.79 -13.31
CA GLU A 60 13.53 2.88 -13.76
C GLU A 60 12.17 3.59 -13.77
N ILE A 61 11.45 3.46 -14.88
CA ILE A 61 10.05 3.86 -15.01
C ILE A 61 9.22 2.59 -15.03
N LYS A 62 8.39 2.39 -14.01
CA LYS A 62 7.66 1.15 -13.78
C LYS A 62 6.16 1.37 -13.84
N PHE A 63 5.49 0.48 -14.56
CA PHE A 63 4.06 0.37 -14.64
C PHE A 63 3.61 -0.96 -14.05
N THR A 64 2.59 -0.91 -13.20
CA THR A 64 1.94 -2.10 -12.64
C THR A 64 0.43 -1.98 -12.84
N GLY A 65 -0.23 -3.09 -13.18
CA GLY A 65 -1.68 -3.12 -13.32
C GLY A 65 -2.25 -4.54 -13.25
N THR A 66 -3.58 -4.65 -13.32
CA THR A 66 -4.27 -5.95 -13.41
C THR A 66 -4.95 -6.09 -14.77
N PRO A 67 -5.03 -7.31 -15.34
CA PRO A 67 -5.79 -7.52 -16.58
C PRO A 67 -7.26 -7.10 -16.43
N PHE A 68 -7.85 -7.35 -15.26
CA PHE A 68 -9.22 -6.91 -14.96
C PHE A 68 -9.38 -5.39 -15.03
N ALA A 69 -8.41 -4.63 -14.52
CA ALA A 69 -8.43 -3.17 -14.59
C ALA A 69 -8.47 -2.64 -16.03
N VAL A 70 -7.71 -3.28 -16.92
CA VAL A 70 -7.70 -2.95 -18.35
C VAL A 70 -9.07 -3.25 -18.97
N MET A 71 -9.60 -4.45 -18.73
CA MET A 71 -10.91 -4.85 -19.26
C MET A 71 -12.03 -3.94 -18.75
N ALA A 72 -12.08 -3.67 -17.45
CA ALA A 72 -13.11 -2.83 -16.84
C ALA A 72 -13.05 -1.36 -17.28
N LYS A 73 -11.91 -0.92 -17.82
CA LYS A 73 -11.76 0.40 -18.44
C LYS A 73 -12.30 0.44 -19.87
N LEU A 74 -12.17 -0.65 -20.62
CA LEU A 74 -12.72 -0.77 -21.97
C LEU A 74 -14.23 -1.07 -21.93
N ASP A 75 -14.70 -1.74 -20.88
CA ASP A 75 -16.09 -2.09 -20.67
C ASP A 75 -16.48 -1.93 -19.20
N THR A 76 -17.21 -0.85 -18.91
CA THR A 76 -17.65 -0.54 -17.55
C THR A 76 -18.74 -1.48 -17.05
N THR A 77 -19.39 -2.28 -17.92
CA THR A 77 -20.40 -3.27 -17.49
C THR A 77 -19.78 -4.39 -16.65
N LEU A 78 -18.47 -4.59 -16.76
CA LEU A 78 -17.70 -5.53 -15.95
C LEU A 78 -17.59 -5.12 -14.48
N LEU A 79 -17.92 -3.87 -14.14
CA LEU A 79 -17.98 -3.38 -12.77
C LEU A 79 -19.29 -3.74 -12.05
N VAL A 80 -20.27 -4.33 -12.76
CA VAL A 80 -21.51 -4.84 -12.16
C VAL A 80 -21.23 -6.13 -11.37
N ASP A 81 -21.78 -6.25 -10.17
CA ASP A 81 -21.47 -7.28 -9.17
C ASP A 81 -21.38 -8.72 -9.72
N THR A 82 -22.31 -9.13 -10.58
CA THR A 82 -22.34 -10.48 -11.16
C THR A 82 -21.17 -10.75 -12.11
N ALA A 83 -20.82 -9.78 -12.96
CA ALA A 83 -19.66 -9.86 -13.83
C ALA A 83 -18.37 -9.75 -13.00
N TYR A 84 -18.32 -8.81 -12.06
CA TYR A 84 -17.17 -8.52 -11.21
C TYR A 84 -16.71 -9.76 -10.39
N LEU A 85 -17.66 -10.54 -9.86
CA LEU A 85 -17.39 -11.79 -9.14
C LEU A 85 -16.79 -12.88 -10.05
N LYS A 86 -17.21 -12.95 -11.31
CA LYS A 86 -16.77 -13.96 -12.29
C LYS A 86 -15.27 -13.84 -12.61
N TYR A 87 -14.73 -12.64 -12.66
CA TYR A 87 -13.33 -12.39 -13.06
C TYR A 87 -12.32 -12.45 -11.90
N ARG A 88 -12.59 -13.25 -10.86
CA ARG A 88 -11.71 -13.39 -9.68
C ARG A 88 -10.24 -13.65 -10.04
N THR A 89 -9.98 -14.53 -11.00
CA THR A 89 -8.60 -14.85 -11.42
C THR A 89 -7.88 -13.62 -11.97
N LEU A 90 -8.53 -12.85 -12.85
CA LEU A 90 -7.93 -11.65 -13.44
C LEU A 90 -7.74 -10.52 -12.42
N ARG A 91 -8.57 -10.47 -11.37
CA ARG A 91 -8.41 -9.52 -10.25
C ARG A 91 -7.25 -9.89 -9.34
N ASN A 92 -6.90 -11.17 -9.25
CA ASN A 92 -5.78 -11.66 -8.46
C ASN A 92 -4.44 -11.72 -9.23
N ILE A 93 -4.42 -11.37 -10.52
CA ILE A 93 -3.20 -11.25 -11.33
C ILE A 93 -2.79 -9.79 -11.39
N ASN A 94 -1.53 -9.49 -11.04
CA ASN A 94 -0.84 -8.26 -11.43
C ASN A 94 0.21 -8.57 -12.47
N TYR A 95 0.33 -7.68 -13.45
CA TYR A 95 1.48 -7.62 -14.33
C TYR A 95 2.27 -6.35 -14.07
N MET A 96 3.53 -6.37 -14.45
CA MET A 96 4.48 -5.30 -14.27
C MET A 96 5.35 -5.18 -15.51
N PHE A 97 5.60 -3.95 -15.95
CA PHE A 97 6.57 -3.62 -16.98
C PHE A 97 7.38 -2.42 -16.51
N ALA A 98 8.69 -2.45 -16.69
CA ALA A 98 9.54 -1.33 -16.36
C ALA A 98 10.58 -1.06 -17.44
N LEU A 99 10.77 0.21 -17.75
CA LEU A 99 11.83 0.70 -18.63
C LEU A 99 13.02 1.10 -17.77
N LYS A 100 14.18 0.52 -18.05
CA LYS A 100 15.43 0.92 -17.42
C LYS A 100 16.06 2.03 -18.27
N LEU A 101 16.54 3.07 -17.61
CA LEU A 101 17.21 4.20 -18.23
C LEU A 101 18.59 4.40 -17.60
N ASP A 102 19.54 4.90 -18.37
CA ASP A 102 20.87 5.23 -17.88
C ASP A 102 20.95 6.63 -17.21
N THR A 103 22.16 7.09 -16.90
CA THR A 103 22.39 8.43 -16.33
C THR A 103 21.92 9.56 -17.22
N SER A 104 21.89 9.34 -18.54
CA SER A 104 21.48 10.29 -19.58
C SER A 104 20.03 10.08 -20.04
N PHE A 105 19.23 9.32 -19.27
CA PHE A 105 17.84 8.97 -19.59
C PHE A 105 17.68 8.20 -20.91
N ARG A 106 18.73 7.53 -21.40
CA ARG A 106 18.65 6.67 -22.57
C ARG A 106 18.19 5.27 -22.17
N PHE A 107 17.45 4.62 -23.05
CA PHE A 107 16.99 3.25 -22.85
C PHE A 107 18.17 2.32 -22.55
N ASN A 108 18.02 1.52 -21.50
CA ASN A 108 19.07 0.70 -20.91
C ASN A 108 18.62 -0.75 -20.62
N GLY A 109 17.49 -1.16 -21.19
CA GLY A 109 16.86 -2.47 -20.98
C GLY A 109 15.46 -2.34 -20.39
N PHE A 110 14.84 -3.48 -20.08
CA PHE A 110 13.53 -3.53 -19.45
C PHE A 110 13.48 -4.57 -18.32
N ALA A 111 12.39 -4.53 -17.57
CA ALA A 111 11.99 -5.56 -16.64
C ALA A 111 10.51 -5.87 -16.85
N SER A 112 10.12 -7.10 -16.61
CA SER A 112 8.72 -7.47 -16.53
C SER A 112 8.45 -8.39 -15.36
N GLY A 113 7.17 -8.59 -15.06
CA GLY A 113 6.79 -9.57 -14.07
C GLY A 113 5.30 -9.83 -14.02
N ILE A 114 4.96 -10.98 -13.46
CA ILE A 114 3.59 -11.40 -13.18
C ILE A 114 3.54 -11.89 -11.74
N LYS A 115 2.52 -11.47 -11.00
CA LYS A 115 2.25 -11.87 -9.63
C LYS A 115 0.80 -12.33 -9.50
N TYR A 116 0.59 -13.49 -8.89
CA TYR A 116 -0.72 -14.05 -8.62
C TYR A 116 -0.97 -14.19 -7.12
N ALA A 117 -2.13 -13.78 -6.65
CA ALA A 117 -2.55 -13.97 -5.27
C ALA A 117 -3.20 -15.35 -5.07
N ILE A 118 -2.44 -16.29 -4.49
CA ILE A 118 -2.93 -17.62 -4.11
C ILE A 118 -3.99 -17.48 -3.01
N ILE A 119 -3.68 -16.71 -1.97
CA ILE A 119 -4.62 -16.38 -0.90
C ILE A 119 -4.79 -14.87 -0.89
N ASN A 120 -5.99 -14.39 -1.20
CA ASN A 120 -6.34 -12.99 -1.04
C ASN A 120 -7.54 -12.87 -0.09
N LYS A 121 -7.27 -12.69 1.21
CA LYS A 121 -8.31 -12.39 2.21
C LYS A 121 -8.46 -10.87 2.45
N ARG A 122 -7.81 -10.04 1.65
CA ARG A 122 -7.79 -8.57 1.79
C ARG A 122 -8.81 -7.87 0.90
N ASP A 123 -9.22 -8.49 -0.20
CA ASP A 123 -10.20 -7.93 -1.14
C ASP A 123 -11.58 -7.74 -0.48
N GLU A 124 -11.91 -6.51 -0.10
CA GLU A 124 -13.19 -6.17 0.53
C GLU A 124 -14.37 -6.20 -0.44
N THR A 125 -14.11 -6.06 -1.74
CA THR A 125 -15.14 -5.78 -2.76
C THR A 125 -16.00 -6.99 -3.10
N VAL A 126 -15.50 -8.21 -2.87
CA VAL A 126 -16.24 -9.46 -3.09
C VAL A 126 -16.31 -10.36 -1.86
N SER A 127 -15.79 -9.88 -0.73
CA SER A 127 -15.65 -10.70 0.45
C SER A 127 -16.97 -10.76 1.22
N ARG A 128 -17.60 -11.94 1.23
CA ARG A 128 -18.70 -12.25 2.17
C ARG A 128 -18.29 -12.02 3.62
N ALA A 129 -17.03 -12.30 3.96
CA ALA A 129 -16.51 -12.05 5.31
C ALA A 129 -16.46 -10.55 5.64
N PHE A 130 -16.15 -9.69 4.67
CA PHE A 130 -16.19 -8.25 4.84
C PHE A 130 -17.63 -7.78 5.05
N GLN A 131 -18.57 -8.25 4.22
CA GLN A 131 -20.00 -7.94 4.37
C GLN A 131 -20.52 -8.34 5.77
N ILE A 132 -20.23 -9.56 6.22
CA ILE A 132 -20.60 -10.03 7.57
C ILE A 132 -19.98 -9.14 8.66
N MET A 133 -18.73 -8.73 8.50
CA MET A 133 -18.05 -7.84 9.44
C MET A 133 -18.70 -6.45 9.47
N VAL A 134 -19.10 -5.89 8.33
CA VAL A 134 -19.81 -4.61 8.25
C VAL A 134 -21.17 -4.71 8.95
N LEU A 135 -21.97 -5.73 8.61
CA LEU A 135 -23.31 -5.92 9.17
C LEU A 135 -23.30 -6.18 10.68
N ASN A 136 -22.23 -6.79 11.20
CA ASN A 136 -22.08 -7.06 12.62
C ASN A 136 -21.39 -5.96 13.42
N ASN A 137 -20.87 -4.92 12.76
CA ASN A 137 -20.21 -3.82 13.46
C ASN A 137 -21.21 -3.01 14.30
N PRO A 138 -20.94 -2.75 15.59
CA PRO A 138 -21.85 -2.00 16.45
C PRO A 138 -22.18 -0.61 15.90
N SER A 139 -21.20 0.19 15.48
CA SER A 139 -21.42 1.54 14.96
C SER A 139 -22.27 1.55 13.69
N VAL A 140 -22.08 0.56 12.81
CA VAL A 140 -22.93 0.37 11.63
C VAL A 140 -24.37 0.07 12.04
N LYS A 141 -24.59 -0.84 12.99
CA LYS A 141 -25.93 -1.15 13.53
C LYS A 141 -26.59 0.09 14.14
N GLN A 142 -25.86 0.92 14.87
CA GLN A 142 -26.38 2.16 15.42
C GLN A 142 -26.82 3.13 14.31
N LEU A 143 -26.02 3.29 13.24
CA LEU A 143 -26.38 4.15 12.10
C LEU A 143 -27.65 3.65 11.39
N PHE A 144 -27.77 2.34 11.16
CA PHE A 144 -28.98 1.76 10.57
C PHE A 144 -30.21 1.95 11.47
N ALA A 145 -30.07 1.68 12.77
CA ALA A 145 -31.16 1.87 13.73
C ALA A 145 -31.60 3.33 13.78
N LEU A 146 -30.65 4.27 13.85
CA LEU A 146 -30.92 5.70 13.84
C LEU A 146 -31.66 6.12 12.56
N ASN A 147 -31.18 5.69 11.39
CA ASN A 147 -31.82 6.00 10.11
C ASN A 147 -33.28 5.53 10.06
N ASN A 148 -33.55 4.30 10.52
CA ASN A 148 -34.91 3.76 10.55
C ASN A 148 -35.80 4.51 11.54
N ASN A 149 -35.29 4.84 12.72
CA ASN A 149 -36.03 5.62 13.72
C ASN A 149 -36.36 7.04 13.22
N ILE A 150 -35.42 7.69 12.50
CA ILE A 150 -35.64 9.00 11.91
C ILE A 150 -36.73 8.92 10.85
N LEU A 151 -36.64 7.99 9.91
CA LEU A 151 -37.64 7.83 8.85
C LEU A 151 -39.05 7.57 9.41
N ALA A 152 -39.17 6.71 10.43
CA ALA A 152 -40.44 6.43 11.08
C ALA A 152 -41.04 7.67 11.78
N LYS A 153 -40.20 8.56 12.34
CA LYS A 153 -40.68 9.82 12.93
C LYS A 153 -40.99 10.87 11.88
N ILE A 154 -40.22 10.95 10.79
CA ILE A 154 -40.49 11.87 9.68
C ILE A 154 -41.84 11.55 9.02
N SER A 155 -42.21 10.28 8.88
CA SER A 155 -43.53 9.91 8.32
C SER A 155 -44.72 10.39 9.15
N ALA A 156 -44.52 10.75 10.42
CA ALA A 156 -45.55 11.30 11.29
C ALA A 156 -45.54 12.85 11.35
N MET A 157 -44.63 13.50 10.62
CA MET A 157 -44.56 14.97 10.59
C MET A 157 -45.64 15.55 9.65
N PRO A 158 -46.21 16.73 9.97
CA PRO A 158 -47.13 17.43 9.07
C PRO A 158 -46.56 17.69 7.68
N ASP A 159 -45.27 18.03 7.58
CA ASP A 159 -44.55 18.33 6.33
C ASP A 159 -43.54 17.23 5.94
N ALA A 160 -43.95 15.97 6.03
CA ALA A 160 -43.07 14.81 5.82
C ALA A 160 -42.27 14.86 4.50
N ALA A 161 -42.85 15.34 3.40
CA ALA A 161 -42.19 15.41 2.09
C ALA A 161 -40.97 16.36 2.08
N SER A 162 -41.11 17.53 2.69
CA SER A 162 -40.03 18.52 2.84
C SER A 162 -38.95 17.99 3.77
N ALA A 163 -39.36 17.38 4.90
CA ALA A 163 -38.44 16.77 5.85
C ALA A 163 -37.64 15.59 5.25
N ILE A 164 -38.26 14.75 4.40
CA ILE A 164 -37.56 13.67 3.68
C ILE A 164 -36.50 14.24 2.73
N THR A 165 -36.82 15.33 2.03
CA THR A 165 -35.88 15.96 1.09
C THR A 165 -34.67 16.52 1.81
N GLU A 166 -34.90 17.24 2.91
CA GLU A 166 -33.86 17.78 3.77
C GLU A 166 -33.03 16.65 4.43
N TYR A 167 -33.68 15.60 4.93
CA TYR A 167 -33.00 14.42 5.47
C TYR A 167 -32.15 13.69 4.41
N SER A 168 -32.60 13.67 3.15
CA SER A 168 -31.79 13.14 2.04
C SER A 168 -30.51 13.95 1.84
N GLN A 169 -30.56 15.28 1.96
CA GLN A 169 -29.38 16.13 1.88
C GLN A 169 -28.42 15.87 3.04
N PHE A 170 -28.94 15.68 4.26
CA PHE A 170 -28.15 15.33 5.45
C PHE A 170 -27.45 13.97 5.31
N THR A 171 -28.18 12.94 4.88
CA THR A 171 -27.64 11.58 4.70
C THR A 171 -26.61 11.49 3.57
N LYS A 172 -26.78 12.30 2.51
CA LYS A 172 -25.78 12.48 1.43
C LYS A 172 -24.59 13.36 1.86
N GLY A 173 -24.66 13.99 3.03
CA GLY A 173 -23.61 14.85 3.58
C GLY A 173 -23.52 16.23 2.94
N ALA A 174 -24.55 16.66 2.19
CA ALA A 174 -24.61 18.00 1.60
C ALA A 174 -24.82 19.09 2.65
N ILE A 175 -25.45 18.74 3.78
CA ILE A 175 -25.66 19.62 4.94
C ILE A 175 -25.28 18.89 6.23
N ASN A 176 -24.85 19.65 7.23
CA ASN A 176 -24.55 19.16 8.58
C ASN A 176 -25.77 19.27 9.50
N PHE A 177 -25.71 18.62 10.66
CA PHE A 177 -26.81 18.55 11.61
C PHE A 177 -27.34 19.94 12.03
N GLY A 178 -26.46 20.89 12.34
CA GLY A 178 -26.84 22.25 12.74
C GLY A 178 -27.41 23.11 11.62
N GLN A 179 -27.33 22.67 10.36
CA GLN A 179 -27.93 23.36 9.21
C GLN A 179 -29.34 22.86 8.90
N LEU A 180 -29.82 21.83 9.61
CA LEU A 180 -31.18 21.32 9.45
C LEU A 180 -32.20 22.28 10.06
N SER A 181 -33.43 22.20 9.58
CA SER A 181 -34.57 22.89 10.18
C SER A 181 -34.73 22.46 11.64
N PRO A 182 -35.07 23.38 12.57
CA PRO A 182 -35.26 23.04 13.97
C PRO A 182 -36.24 21.86 14.22
N PRO A 183 -37.36 21.72 13.49
CA PRO A 183 -38.24 20.56 13.61
C PRO A 183 -37.55 19.23 13.26
N LEU A 184 -36.70 19.22 12.23
CA LEU A 184 -35.96 18.02 11.84
C LEU A 184 -34.82 17.72 12.81
N GLN A 185 -34.11 18.73 13.33
CA GLN A 185 -33.12 18.54 14.40
C GLN A 185 -33.74 17.89 15.63
N ALA A 186 -34.87 18.42 16.11
CA ALA A 186 -35.59 17.86 17.25
C ALA A 186 -36.05 16.42 16.98
N THR A 187 -36.55 16.15 15.78
CA THR A 187 -36.94 14.80 15.35
C THR A 187 -35.78 13.82 15.38
N ILE A 188 -34.60 14.21 14.87
CA ILE A 188 -33.39 13.38 14.87
C ILE A 188 -32.89 13.14 16.29
N LEU A 189 -32.87 14.17 17.14
CA LEU A 189 -32.49 14.02 18.55
C LEU A 189 -33.44 13.06 19.27
N ALA A 190 -34.75 13.20 19.07
CA ALA A 190 -35.74 12.28 19.61
C ALA A 190 -35.62 10.85 19.06
N ALA A 191 -35.23 10.68 17.79
CA ALA A 191 -35.00 9.37 17.16
C ALA A 191 -33.73 8.68 17.69
N SER A 192 -32.73 9.47 18.08
CA SER A 192 -31.44 9.00 18.61
C SER A 192 -31.44 8.75 20.12
N ASN A 193 -32.49 9.15 20.84
CA ASN A 193 -32.60 8.93 22.29
C ASN A 193 -33.10 7.52 22.61
N THR A 194 -32.36 6.49 22.15
CA THR A 194 -32.61 5.08 22.46
C THR A 194 -31.31 4.42 22.94
N ASP A 195 -31.42 3.35 23.73
CA ASP A 195 -30.25 2.58 24.19
C ASP A 195 -29.37 2.13 23.03
N SER A 196 -29.98 1.76 21.90
CA SER A 196 -29.30 1.31 20.69
C SER A 196 -28.59 2.43 19.90
N THR A 197 -28.81 3.71 20.21
CA THR A 197 -28.25 4.85 19.45
C THR A 197 -27.64 5.94 20.34
N GLN A 198 -27.53 5.69 21.65
CA GLN A 198 -27.07 6.67 22.66
C GLN A 198 -25.71 7.31 22.33
N ALA A 199 -24.74 6.55 21.83
CA ALA A 199 -23.43 7.11 21.46
C ALA A 199 -23.52 8.11 20.30
N LEU A 200 -24.38 7.85 19.30
CA LEU A 200 -24.65 8.79 18.21
C LEU A 200 -25.42 10.02 18.70
N ASN A 201 -26.37 9.85 19.62
CA ASN A 201 -27.07 10.98 20.26
C ASN A 201 -26.09 11.94 20.95
N GLN A 202 -25.15 11.40 21.73
CA GLN A 202 -24.11 12.21 22.37
C GLN A 202 -23.26 12.97 21.33
N MET A 203 -22.92 12.33 20.20
CA MET A 203 -22.19 13.00 19.12
C MET A 203 -23.00 14.11 18.45
N LEU A 204 -24.30 13.90 18.23
CA LEU A 204 -25.21 14.89 17.65
C LEU A 204 -25.38 16.11 18.57
N LEU A 205 -25.57 15.86 19.88
CA LEU A 205 -25.70 16.91 20.90
C LEU A 205 -24.41 17.73 21.07
N ALA A 206 -23.25 17.06 21.01
CA ALA A 206 -21.96 17.71 21.23
C ALA A 206 -21.41 18.43 19.98
N ASN A 207 -21.93 18.16 18.78
CA ASN A 207 -21.34 18.64 17.53
C ASN A 207 -22.39 19.06 16.50
N SER A 208 -22.65 20.37 16.41
CA SER A 208 -23.49 20.95 15.36
C SER A 208 -22.95 20.74 13.93
N SER A 209 -21.65 20.46 13.79
CA SER A 209 -21.01 20.10 12.52
C SER A 209 -21.05 18.58 12.24
N PHE A 210 -21.84 17.81 12.99
CA PHE A 210 -22.03 16.39 12.72
C PHE A 210 -22.54 16.19 11.28
N ASN A 211 -21.86 15.31 10.55
CA ASN A 211 -22.18 14.97 9.16
C ASN A 211 -22.34 13.45 9.03
N MET A 212 -23.52 13.01 8.59
CA MET A 212 -23.88 11.60 8.52
C MET A 212 -23.01 10.84 7.51
N ALA A 213 -22.83 11.38 6.30
CA ALA A 213 -22.02 10.76 5.26
C ALA A 213 -20.56 10.64 5.66
N THR A 214 -19.99 11.67 6.28
CA THR A 214 -18.62 11.67 6.79
C THR A 214 -18.45 10.61 7.89
N THR A 215 -19.41 10.52 8.81
CA THR A 215 -19.38 9.52 9.89
C THR A 215 -19.45 8.10 9.34
N ALA A 216 -20.40 7.84 8.42
CA ALA A 216 -20.53 6.56 7.75
C ALA A 216 -19.27 6.18 6.95
N ASN A 217 -18.71 7.14 6.20
CA ASN A 217 -17.48 6.92 5.46
C ASN A 217 -16.30 6.63 6.40
N ASN A 218 -16.15 7.35 7.52
CA ASN A 218 -15.08 7.08 8.48
C ASN A 218 -15.17 5.66 9.06
N ILE A 219 -16.37 5.21 9.44
CA ILE A 219 -16.60 3.85 9.91
C ILE A 219 -16.27 2.83 8.81
N TYR A 220 -16.75 3.06 7.58
CA TYR A 220 -16.45 2.19 6.45
C TYR A 220 -14.95 2.10 6.16
N GLN A 221 -14.23 3.23 6.15
CA GLN A 221 -12.79 3.27 5.92
C GLN A 221 -12.03 2.55 7.04
N GLU A 222 -12.45 2.68 8.30
CA GLU A 222 -11.86 1.95 9.42
C GLU A 222 -12.05 0.44 9.27
N LEU A 223 -13.26 0.00 8.92
CA LEU A 223 -13.56 -1.40 8.67
C LEU A 223 -12.74 -1.93 7.48
N LYS A 224 -12.67 -1.17 6.39
CA LYS A 224 -11.89 -1.50 5.21
C LYS A 224 -10.39 -1.58 5.51
N ASP A 225 -9.82 -0.63 6.24
CA ASP A 225 -8.40 -0.64 6.62
C ASP A 225 -8.09 -1.85 7.52
N ASN A 226 -8.97 -2.18 8.47
CA ASN A 226 -8.83 -3.38 9.31
C ASN A 226 -8.95 -4.68 8.50
N PHE A 227 -9.90 -4.75 7.55
CA PHE A 227 -10.08 -5.91 6.70
C PHE A 227 -8.87 -6.13 5.79
N ASN A 228 -8.30 -5.05 5.28
CA ASN A 228 -7.11 -5.08 4.44
C ASN A 228 -5.84 -5.56 5.16
N GLN A 229 -5.86 -5.70 6.49
CA GLN A 229 -4.78 -6.32 7.27
C GLN A 229 -4.86 -7.87 7.29
N ASN A 230 -5.83 -8.47 6.60
CA ASN A 230 -5.96 -9.92 6.48
C ASN A 230 -4.78 -10.60 5.77
N LEU A 231 -4.75 -11.93 5.75
CA LEU A 231 -3.68 -12.68 5.09
C LEU A 231 -3.71 -12.44 3.57
N LEU A 232 -2.56 -12.12 3.02
CA LEU A 232 -2.29 -12.12 1.59
C LEU A 232 -1.08 -13.02 1.34
N TRP A 233 -1.20 -13.96 0.41
CA TRP A 233 -0.09 -14.75 -0.07
C TRP A 233 -0.07 -14.71 -1.59
N THR A 234 1.06 -14.29 -2.13
CA THR A 234 1.29 -14.14 -3.56
C THR A 234 2.49 -14.94 -4.01
N VAL A 235 2.47 -15.37 -5.25
CA VAL A 235 3.62 -15.94 -5.97
C VAL A 235 3.79 -15.19 -7.28
N GLY A 236 5.01 -15.11 -7.79
CA GLY A 236 5.25 -14.41 -9.04
C GLY A 236 6.57 -14.77 -9.67
N VAL A 237 6.73 -14.31 -10.89
CA VAL A 237 7.98 -14.35 -11.64
C VAL A 237 8.26 -12.94 -12.12
N THR A 238 9.49 -12.47 -11.93
CA THR A 238 9.99 -11.23 -12.52
C THR A 238 11.24 -11.53 -13.32
N ASP A 239 11.48 -10.73 -14.34
CA ASP A 239 12.67 -10.82 -15.17
C ASP A 239 13.27 -9.44 -15.38
N THR A 240 14.55 -9.42 -15.73
CA THR A 240 15.20 -8.19 -16.16
C THR A 240 16.20 -8.48 -17.27
N THR A 241 16.41 -7.52 -18.18
CA THR A 241 17.35 -7.69 -19.28
C THR A 241 18.71 -7.03 -19.05
N TYR A 242 19.69 -7.48 -19.84
CA TYR A 242 21.00 -6.83 -19.97
C TYR A 242 20.90 -5.42 -20.55
N LYS A 243 21.97 -4.67 -20.32
CA LYS A 243 22.19 -3.35 -20.89
C LYS A 243 22.00 -3.36 -22.40
N ASN A 244 21.10 -2.49 -22.89
CA ASN A 244 20.85 -2.27 -24.32
C ASN A 244 20.45 -3.52 -25.12
N GLN A 245 19.89 -4.54 -24.48
CA GLN A 245 19.57 -5.82 -25.13
C GLN A 245 18.26 -6.42 -24.62
N PHE A 246 17.62 -7.22 -25.46
CA PHE A 246 16.38 -7.96 -25.15
C PHE A 246 16.66 -9.38 -24.62
N VAL A 247 17.79 -9.58 -23.96
CA VAL A 247 18.17 -10.89 -23.40
C VAL A 247 18.10 -10.81 -21.87
N PHE A 248 17.51 -11.83 -21.24
CA PHE A 248 17.34 -11.87 -19.78
C PHE A 248 18.68 -12.04 -19.07
N SER A 249 18.93 -11.18 -18.09
CA SER A 249 20.09 -11.25 -17.19
C SER A 249 19.72 -11.79 -15.81
N ASN A 250 18.43 -11.81 -15.47
CA ASN A 250 17.92 -12.30 -14.21
C ASN A 250 16.47 -12.75 -14.38
N ILE A 251 16.12 -13.91 -13.81
CA ILE A 251 14.75 -14.38 -13.62
C ILE A 251 14.57 -14.72 -12.14
N VAL A 252 13.54 -14.15 -11.51
CA VAL A 252 13.26 -14.31 -10.09
C VAL A 252 11.87 -14.90 -9.88
N ILE A 253 11.83 -16.14 -9.43
CA ILE A 253 10.61 -16.78 -8.94
C ILE A 253 10.49 -16.42 -7.46
N HIS A 254 9.39 -15.81 -7.05
CA HIS A 254 9.23 -15.32 -5.69
C HIS A 254 7.86 -15.64 -5.09
N SER A 255 7.84 -15.69 -3.76
CA SER A 255 6.65 -15.87 -2.93
C SER A 255 6.68 -14.85 -1.81
N GLU A 256 5.54 -14.21 -1.55
CA GLU A 256 5.41 -13.18 -0.54
C GLU A 256 4.12 -13.37 0.26
N LEU A 257 4.28 -13.52 1.58
CA LEU A 257 3.20 -13.62 2.55
C LEU A 257 3.17 -12.38 3.42
N ILE A 258 1.99 -11.80 3.56
CA ILE A 258 1.79 -10.54 4.28
C ILE A 258 0.58 -10.68 5.20
N LYS A 259 0.71 -10.29 6.48
CA LYS A 259 -0.40 -10.32 7.46
C LYS A 259 -0.27 -9.23 8.50
N GLY A 260 -1.31 -8.41 8.67
CA GLY A 260 -1.37 -7.45 9.78
C GLY A 260 -1.56 -8.15 11.13
N LEU A 261 -0.81 -7.70 12.13
CA LEU A 261 -0.70 -8.30 13.45
C LEU A 261 -1.58 -7.62 14.51
N ASN A 262 -1.97 -6.36 14.31
CA ASN A 262 -2.69 -5.57 15.30
C ASN A 262 -4.08 -5.07 14.81
N LYS A 263 -4.85 -5.98 14.23
CA LYS A 263 -6.23 -5.70 13.76
C LYS A 263 -7.12 -5.18 14.87
N PHE A 264 -8.01 -4.26 14.53
CA PHE A 264 -9.01 -3.67 15.43
C PHE A 264 -8.41 -2.99 16.67
N THR A 265 -7.10 -2.76 16.69
CA THR A 265 -6.49 -1.99 17.77
C THR A 265 -6.72 -0.52 17.49
N LYS A 266 -7.06 0.26 18.53
CA LYS A 266 -6.98 1.74 18.49
C LYS A 266 -5.53 2.23 18.37
N ALA A 267 -4.56 1.31 18.24
CA ALA A 267 -3.16 1.64 18.10
C ALA A 267 -2.99 2.52 16.85
N LYS A 268 -2.19 3.57 16.99
CA LYS A 268 -1.98 4.57 15.93
C LYS A 268 -1.12 4.03 14.78
N ASN A 269 -0.51 2.86 14.94
CA ASN A 269 0.48 2.33 14.03
C ASN A 269 -0.01 0.98 13.52
N ASP A 270 0.24 0.66 12.26
CA ASP A 270 0.01 -0.69 11.75
C ASP A 270 1.27 -1.53 11.95
N LEU A 271 1.09 -2.76 12.40
CA LEU A 271 2.13 -3.77 12.50
C LEU A 271 1.81 -4.88 11.50
N GLU A 272 2.76 -5.23 10.63
CA GLU A 272 2.54 -6.20 9.57
C GLU A 272 3.73 -7.16 9.45
N LEU A 273 3.44 -8.46 9.48
CA LEU A 273 4.38 -9.51 9.14
C LEU A 273 4.54 -9.55 7.61
N ASN A 274 5.78 -9.56 7.13
CA ASN A 274 6.15 -9.70 5.73
C ASN A 274 7.19 -10.82 5.61
N ILE A 275 6.83 -11.94 4.99
CA ILE A 275 7.74 -13.06 4.73
C ILE A 275 7.93 -13.16 3.22
N ARG A 276 9.19 -13.16 2.78
CA ARG A 276 9.56 -13.29 1.37
C ARG A 276 10.43 -14.51 1.17
N SER A 277 10.23 -15.20 0.06
CA SER A 277 11.20 -16.13 -0.48
C SER A 277 11.38 -15.89 -1.96
N ALA A 278 12.59 -16.11 -2.46
CA ALA A 278 12.87 -16.00 -3.88
C ALA A 278 13.97 -16.97 -4.32
N LEU A 279 13.80 -17.51 -5.53
CA LEU A 279 14.79 -18.26 -6.28
C LEU A 279 15.18 -17.42 -7.50
N GLN A 280 16.44 -17.03 -7.59
CA GLN A 280 16.98 -16.17 -8.63
C GLN A 280 17.87 -17.00 -9.56
N LEU A 281 17.62 -16.89 -10.85
CA LEU A 281 18.45 -17.41 -11.93
C LEU A 281 19.19 -16.22 -12.54
N LEU A 282 20.49 -16.14 -12.32
CA LEU A 282 21.34 -14.99 -12.63
C LEU A 282 22.38 -15.37 -13.67
N ASP A 283 22.86 -14.35 -14.37
CA ASP A 283 24.02 -14.47 -15.25
C ASP A 283 25.30 -14.92 -14.52
N ASP A 284 26.03 -15.85 -15.13
CA ASP A 284 27.40 -16.19 -14.74
C ASP A 284 28.40 -15.21 -15.38
N SER A 285 28.77 -14.16 -14.65
CA SER A 285 29.70 -13.13 -15.15
C SER A 285 31.15 -13.59 -15.27
N LEU A 286 31.51 -14.80 -14.82
CA LEU A 286 32.87 -15.34 -14.95
C LEU A 286 33.04 -16.21 -16.19
N LYS A 287 31.96 -16.66 -16.84
CA LYS A 287 32.03 -17.40 -18.09
C LYS A 287 31.81 -16.49 -19.28
N VAL A 288 32.60 -16.72 -20.33
CA VAL A 288 32.37 -16.06 -21.62
C VAL A 288 31.09 -16.65 -22.21
N GLY A 289 30.01 -15.89 -22.15
CA GLY A 289 28.68 -16.30 -22.58
C GLY A 289 27.60 -15.58 -21.78
N ARG A 290 26.34 -15.72 -22.19
CA ARG A 290 25.19 -15.29 -21.37
C ARG A 290 24.49 -16.55 -20.91
N ASP A 291 24.53 -16.86 -19.63
CA ASP A 291 23.87 -18.05 -19.12
C ASP A 291 23.25 -17.83 -17.74
N LEU A 292 22.01 -18.29 -17.54
CA LEU A 292 21.32 -18.17 -16.26
C LEU A 292 21.65 -19.34 -15.31
N LYS A 293 22.91 -19.79 -15.29
CA LYS A 293 23.32 -21.00 -14.52
C LYS A 293 23.55 -20.73 -13.04
N ARG A 294 23.52 -19.46 -12.63
CA ARG A 294 23.75 -19.08 -11.24
C ARG A 294 22.41 -19.06 -10.50
N VAL A 295 22.24 -19.93 -9.50
CA VAL A 295 20.98 -20.15 -8.80
C VAL A 295 21.11 -19.76 -7.33
N LEU A 296 20.37 -18.72 -6.92
CA LEU A 296 20.39 -18.22 -5.55
C LEU A 296 19.00 -18.34 -4.93
N PHE A 297 18.94 -18.97 -3.76
CA PHE A 297 17.77 -18.92 -2.91
C PHE A 297 17.91 -17.87 -1.83
N SER A 298 16.79 -17.24 -1.50
CA SER A 298 16.68 -16.28 -0.42
C SER A 298 15.39 -16.49 0.36
N PHE A 299 15.49 -16.30 1.68
CA PHE A 299 14.37 -16.29 2.60
C PHE A 299 14.53 -15.11 3.55
N GLU A 300 13.52 -14.25 3.63
CA GLU A 300 13.56 -13.00 4.40
C GLU A 300 12.24 -12.81 5.17
N PRO A 301 12.17 -13.24 6.43
CA PRO A 301 11.14 -12.81 7.37
C PRO A 301 11.39 -11.37 7.85
N GLY A 302 10.33 -10.59 7.93
CA GLY A 302 10.38 -9.23 8.41
C GLY A 302 9.09 -8.73 9.02
N ILE A 303 9.20 -7.61 9.71
CA ILE A 303 8.11 -6.88 10.34
C ILE A 303 8.14 -5.45 9.84
N ASN A 304 6.99 -4.97 9.39
CA ASN A 304 6.74 -3.60 9.00
C ASN A 304 5.95 -2.88 10.09
N VAL A 305 6.37 -1.67 10.44
CA VAL A 305 5.69 -0.76 11.35
C VAL A 305 5.37 0.52 10.60
N ALA A 306 4.09 0.83 10.41
CA ALA A 306 3.65 2.05 9.75
C ALA A 306 3.01 3.02 10.75
N PHE A 307 3.65 4.17 10.96
CA PHE A 307 3.17 5.21 11.86
C PHE A 307 2.20 6.14 11.15
N LYS A 308 0.96 6.25 11.65
CA LYS A 308 -0.10 7.04 11.00
C LYS A 308 -0.34 8.38 11.70
N THR A 309 -0.74 9.36 10.90
CA THR A 309 -1.25 10.64 11.41
C THR A 309 -2.64 10.46 12.03
N LYS A 310 -2.96 11.26 13.06
CA LYS A 310 -4.26 11.16 13.76
C LYS A 310 -5.44 11.51 12.86
N THR A 311 -5.29 12.54 12.03
CA THR A 311 -6.35 13.16 11.24
C THR A 311 -6.60 12.43 9.93
N THR A 312 -5.56 12.16 9.15
CA THR A 312 -5.74 11.54 7.82
C THR A 312 -5.62 10.02 7.84
N LYS A 313 -5.17 9.42 8.96
CA LYS A 313 -4.83 8.00 9.09
C LYS A 313 -3.84 7.48 8.03
N LYS A 314 -3.21 8.38 7.28
CA LYS A 314 -2.12 8.06 6.35
C LYS A 314 -0.84 7.86 7.13
N SER A 315 -0.05 6.86 6.71
CA SER A 315 1.28 6.64 7.27
C SER A 315 2.23 7.76 6.83
N TYR A 316 2.94 8.39 7.76
CA TYR A 316 3.97 9.39 7.45
C TYR A 316 5.39 8.81 7.55
N LEU A 317 5.54 7.71 8.26
CA LEU A 317 6.79 7.00 8.50
C LEU A 317 6.52 5.50 8.49
N GLU A 318 7.35 4.76 7.77
CA GLU A 318 7.35 3.30 7.78
C GLU A 318 8.74 2.80 8.14
N MET A 319 8.80 1.79 9.00
CA MET A 319 10.02 1.08 9.33
C MET A 319 9.82 -0.39 9.01
N LYS A 320 10.77 -0.99 8.29
CA LYS A 320 10.85 -2.42 8.04
C LYS A 320 12.10 -2.95 8.71
N PHE A 321 11.94 -3.98 9.50
CA PHE A 321 13.05 -4.76 10.05
C PHE A 321 12.93 -6.18 9.50
N SER A 322 13.98 -6.68 8.89
CA SER A 322 14.02 -8.06 8.42
C SER A 322 15.35 -8.71 8.71
N GLY A 323 15.31 -10.02 8.90
CA GLY A 323 16.47 -10.89 8.84
C GLY A 323 16.32 -11.82 7.65
N GLY A 324 17.42 -12.28 7.09
CA GLY A 324 17.32 -13.20 5.98
C GLY A 324 18.52 -14.12 5.84
N PHE A 325 18.29 -15.14 5.04
CA PHE A 325 19.22 -16.18 4.69
C PHE A 325 19.31 -16.29 3.17
N TYR A 326 20.53 -16.33 2.65
CA TYR A 326 20.84 -16.62 1.25
C TYR A 326 21.60 -17.93 1.14
N HIS A 327 21.26 -18.72 0.12
CA HIS A 327 21.99 -19.92 -0.28
C HIS A 327 22.30 -19.87 -1.78
N ASN A 328 23.57 -20.00 -2.14
CA ASN A 328 23.99 -20.14 -3.54
C ASN A 328 24.15 -21.64 -3.88
N PHE A 329 23.36 -22.15 -4.83
CA PHE A 329 23.44 -23.54 -5.30
C PHE A 329 24.51 -23.75 -6.36
N SER A 330 25.04 -22.67 -6.92
CA SER A 330 26.01 -22.70 -8.02
C SER A 330 27.46 -22.61 -7.49
N TYR A 331 28.39 -22.37 -8.40
CA TYR A 331 29.79 -22.11 -8.09
C TYR A 331 29.92 -20.73 -7.41
N LEU A 332 30.92 -20.60 -6.54
CA LEU A 332 31.15 -19.41 -5.75
C LEU A 332 32.22 -18.55 -6.43
N TYR A 333 32.04 -17.24 -6.42
CA TYR A 333 33.10 -16.31 -6.77
C TYR A 333 34.16 -16.24 -5.68
N ALA A 334 35.33 -15.68 -6.01
CA ALA A 334 36.36 -15.40 -5.01
C ALA A 334 35.77 -14.49 -3.92
N ASN A 335 35.95 -14.89 -2.65
CA ASN A 335 35.39 -14.23 -1.47
C ASN A 335 33.85 -14.22 -1.38
N GLU A 336 33.18 -15.13 -2.08
CA GLU A 336 31.73 -15.32 -1.95
C GLU A 336 31.40 -16.48 -0.99
N ASP A 337 30.55 -16.18 -0.01
CA ASP A 337 30.01 -17.21 0.88
C ASP A 337 28.83 -17.94 0.25
N ARG A 338 28.84 -19.28 0.30
CA ARG A 338 27.69 -20.11 -0.11
C ARG A 338 26.43 -19.79 0.69
N ASN A 339 26.60 -19.55 1.98
CA ASN A 339 25.53 -19.29 2.93
C ASN A 339 25.79 -17.95 3.61
N ARG A 340 24.85 -17.02 3.52
CA ARG A 340 24.95 -15.71 4.17
C ARG A 340 23.69 -15.39 4.95
N VAL A 341 23.87 -14.90 6.17
CA VAL A 341 22.80 -14.34 7.00
C VAL A 341 22.98 -12.83 7.03
N PHE A 342 21.89 -12.09 6.95
CA PHE A 342 21.90 -10.64 6.93
C PHE A 342 20.74 -10.08 7.74
N LEU A 343 20.92 -8.84 8.22
CA LEU A 343 19.87 -8.04 8.84
C LEU A 343 19.67 -6.77 8.00
N ASN A 344 18.41 -6.40 7.79
CA ASN A 344 18.05 -5.22 7.02
C ASN A 344 17.08 -4.35 7.81
N GLY A 345 17.34 -3.04 7.80
CA GLY A 345 16.47 -2.01 8.32
C GLY A 345 16.14 -1.02 7.20
N THR A 346 14.87 -0.82 6.88
CA THR A 346 14.45 0.21 5.94
C THR A 346 13.56 1.21 6.64
N VAL A 347 13.86 2.50 6.52
CA VAL A 347 13.01 3.60 6.99
C VAL A 347 12.48 4.34 5.77
N ARG A 348 11.19 4.59 5.67
CA ARG A 348 10.59 5.38 4.58
C ARG A 348 9.82 6.54 5.14
N VAL A 349 10.10 7.72 4.62
CA VAL A 349 9.39 8.95 5.01
C VAL A 349 8.47 9.36 3.86
N ARG A 350 7.21 9.65 4.19
CA ARG A 350 6.26 10.22 3.23
C ARG A 350 6.45 11.73 3.19
N ILE A 351 6.81 12.27 2.03
CA ILE A 351 7.00 13.72 1.84
C ILE A 351 5.72 14.35 1.27
N MET A 352 5.03 13.67 0.36
CA MET A 352 3.74 14.10 -0.19
C MET A 352 2.77 12.92 -0.22
N ASN A 353 1.49 13.16 -0.52
CA ASN A 353 0.44 12.13 -0.49
C ASN A 353 0.86 10.81 -1.17
N ASP A 354 1.57 10.90 -2.30
CA ASP A 354 2.01 9.78 -3.12
C ASP A 354 3.54 9.64 -3.27
N ILE A 355 4.35 10.52 -2.66
CA ILE A 355 5.82 10.51 -2.79
C ILE A 355 6.46 9.97 -1.51
N TRP A 356 7.30 8.94 -1.66
CA TRP A 356 8.04 8.29 -0.58
C TRP A 356 9.54 8.37 -0.80
N VAL A 357 10.28 8.74 0.24
CA VAL A 357 11.74 8.67 0.23
C VAL A 357 12.18 7.52 1.14
N PRO A 358 12.54 6.35 0.58
CA PRO A 358 13.17 5.28 1.34
C PRO A 358 14.65 5.55 1.65
N PHE A 359 15.00 5.33 2.91
CA PHE A 359 16.35 5.23 3.44
C PHE A 359 16.56 3.78 3.87
N GLU A 360 17.47 3.05 3.23
CA GLU A 360 17.78 1.67 3.59
C GLU A 360 19.11 1.59 4.32
N VAL A 361 19.20 0.81 5.39
CA VAL A 361 20.41 0.50 6.14
C VAL A 361 20.56 -1.01 6.19
N LYS A 362 21.62 -1.53 5.56
CA LYS A 362 21.96 -2.96 5.58
C LYS A 362 23.10 -3.23 6.53
N TYR A 363 22.97 -4.29 7.31
CA TYR A 363 24.02 -4.77 8.19
C TYR A 363 24.38 -6.21 7.85
N ASP A 364 25.66 -6.43 7.54
CA ASP A 364 26.25 -7.76 7.43
C ASP A 364 27.04 -8.10 8.70
N PRO A 365 26.55 -9.01 9.55
CA PRO A 365 27.19 -9.35 10.82
C PRO A 365 28.59 -9.97 10.65
N ARG A 366 28.92 -10.58 9.51
CA ARG A 366 30.25 -11.20 9.31
C ARG A 366 31.34 -10.18 9.00
N ASN A 367 30.99 -9.13 8.26
CA ASN A 367 31.95 -8.14 7.77
C ASN A 367 31.90 -6.82 8.54
N GLY A 368 30.98 -6.67 9.50
CA GLY A 368 30.79 -5.43 10.27
C GLY A 368 30.38 -4.23 9.42
N ASN A 369 30.03 -4.45 8.14
CA ASN A 369 29.75 -3.38 7.20
C ASN A 369 28.32 -2.84 7.41
N LEU A 370 28.25 -1.54 7.73
CA LEU A 370 27.02 -0.76 7.80
C LEU A 370 27.06 0.27 6.66
N PHE A 371 26.31 0.03 5.58
CA PHE A 371 26.14 1.04 4.53
C PHE A 371 24.66 1.14 4.17
N GLY A 372 24.20 2.38 4.02
CA GLY A 372 22.86 2.68 3.54
C GLY A 372 22.89 3.25 2.13
N PHE A 373 21.92 2.85 1.32
CA PHE A 373 21.66 3.47 0.02
C PHE A 373 20.43 4.37 0.15
N ILE A 374 20.53 5.60 -0.35
CA ILE A 374 19.37 6.48 -0.50
C ILE A 374 18.73 6.15 -1.86
N ASN A 375 17.49 5.68 -1.83
CA ASN A 375 16.68 5.53 -3.04
C ASN A 375 15.48 6.48 -2.94
N VAL A 376 15.05 7.07 -4.05
CA VAL A 376 13.86 7.93 -4.08
C VAL A 376 12.83 7.22 -4.96
N ARG A 377 11.63 6.97 -4.41
CA ARG A 377 10.49 6.39 -5.15
C ARG A 377 9.33 7.37 -5.19
N ALA A 378 9.00 7.87 -6.37
CA ALA A 378 7.78 8.64 -6.58
C ALA A 378 6.71 7.72 -7.17
N ASN A 379 5.62 7.49 -6.43
CA ASN A 379 4.44 6.79 -6.95
C ASN A 379 3.42 7.84 -7.42
N PHE A 380 2.83 7.65 -8.59
CA PHE A 380 1.80 8.55 -9.10
C PHE A 380 0.46 7.81 -9.16
N LYS A 381 -0.30 7.85 -8.07
CA LYS A 381 -1.69 7.31 -8.03
C LYS A 381 -2.69 8.29 -8.68
N ALA A 382 -2.34 9.57 -8.79
CA ALA A 382 -3.19 10.65 -9.29
C ALA A 382 -3.48 10.63 -10.81
N LEU A 383 -2.80 9.80 -11.60
CA LEU A 383 -3.13 9.64 -13.03
C LEU A 383 -4.50 8.99 -13.25
N GLY A 384 -5.04 8.27 -12.26
CA GLY A 384 -6.40 7.72 -12.33
C GLY A 384 -7.52 8.77 -12.29
N SER A 385 -7.27 9.95 -11.71
CA SER A 385 -8.22 11.08 -11.70
C SER A 385 -8.12 11.99 -12.92
N ALA A 386 -6.92 12.11 -13.53
CA ALA A 386 -6.74 12.85 -14.78
C ALA A 386 -7.36 12.09 -15.97
N ALA A 387 -7.29 10.76 -15.97
CA ALA A 387 -7.92 9.89 -16.97
C ALA A 387 -9.44 9.65 -16.74
N LYS A 388 -10.11 10.50 -15.95
CA LYS A 388 -11.58 10.62 -15.95
C LYS A 388 -12.07 11.75 -16.88
N GLN A 389 -11.14 12.55 -17.43
CA GLN A 389 -11.41 13.64 -18.37
C GLN A 389 -11.00 13.32 -19.81
N LEU A 390 -10.56 12.08 -20.05
CA LEU A 390 -10.46 11.44 -21.36
C LEU A 390 -11.36 10.20 -21.32
#